data_AF-A0AAE6BH42-F1
#
_entry.id   AF-A0AAE6BH42-F1
#
_cell.length_a   1.000
_cell.length_b   1.000
_cell.length_c   1.000
_cell.angle_alpha   90.00
_cell.angle_beta   90.00
_cell.angle_gamma   90.00
#
_symmetry.space_group_name_H-M   'P 1'
#
loop_
_entity.id
_entity.type
_entity.pdbx_description
1 polymer ?
#
loop_
_entity_poly.entity_id
_entity_poly.type
_entity_poly.pdbx_seq_one_letter_code
_entity_poly.pdbx_strand_id
1 'polypeptide(L)'
;MKTDSCPIPTPQERSFLAIQQAAEQTMLEKVARAISDATIEVATNVRDAGLSFEPTSEGYFMFAVQQAMFVRLCGGNPDTLRGGNPEVGDHVVRNCRNIIDTYWKSQSARTTMP
;
A
#
# COMPACT_ATOMS: atom_id res chain seq x y z
N MET A 1 14.82 33.40 -10.62
CA MET A 1 14.12 32.74 -9.49
C MET A 1 12.67 32.59 -9.87
N LYS A 2 12.21 31.37 -10.18
CA LYS A 2 10.77 31.10 -10.22
C LYS A 2 10.34 30.79 -8.80
N THR A 3 9.55 31.67 -8.21
CA THR A 3 8.78 31.36 -7.01
C THR A 3 7.68 30.39 -7.45
N ASP A 4 8.00 29.10 -7.52
CA ASP A 4 7.00 28.05 -7.66
C ASP A 4 6.26 27.94 -6.32
N SER A 5 5.39 28.92 -6.02
CA SER A 5 4.44 28.76 -4.94
C SER A 5 3.41 27.75 -5.40
N CYS A 6 3.32 26.62 -4.70
CA CYS A 6 2.19 25.71 -4.87
C CYS A 6 0.90 26.54 -4.71
N PRO A 7 0.02 26.58 -5.73
CA PRO A 7 -1.17 27.40 -5.67
C PRO A 7 -2.02 26.99 -4.47
N ILE A 8 -2.47 27.98 -3.69
CA ILE A 8 -3.34 27.75 -2.54
C ILE A 8 -4.69 27.29 -3.07
N PRO A 9 -5.20 26.11 -2.68
CA PRO A 9 -6.46 25.63 -3.20
C PRO A 9 -7.64 26.50 -2.76
N THR A 10 -8.57 26.74 -3.67
CA THR A 10 -9.85 27.41 -3.40
C THR A 10 -10.63 26.67 -2.31
N PRO A 11 -11.62 27.31 -1.66
CA PRO A 11 -12.46 26.62 -0.67
C PRO A 11 -13.15 25.36 -1.22
N GLN A 12 -13.57 25.37 -2.49
CA GLN A 12 -14.20 24.23 -3.13
C GLN A 12 -13.20 23.07 -3.35
N GLU A 13 -12.00 23.36 -3.84
CA GLU A 13 -10.94 22.35 -4.00
C GLU A 13 -10.53 21.76 -2.65
N ARG A 14 -10.44 22.58 -1.59
CA ARG A 14 -10.16 22.08 -0.22
C ARG A 14 -11.24 21.13 0.27
N SER A 15 -12.51 21.46 0.06
CA SER A 15 -13.64 20.61 0.45
C SER A 15 -13.58 19.26 -0.30
N PHE A 16 -13.31 19.30 -1.60
CA PHE A 16 -13.17 18.10 -2.42
C PHE A 16 -12.02 17.20 -1.95
N LEU A 17 -10.83 17.77 -1.72
CA LEU A 17 -9.67 17.03 -1.23
C LEU A 17 -9.93 16.39 0.14
N ALA A 18 -10.62 17.10 1.04
CA ALA A 18 -10.98 16.56 2.35
C ALA A 18 -11.92 15.34 2.24
N ILE A 19 -12.90 15.38 1.34
CA ILE A 19 -13.80 14.26 1.09
C ILE A 19 -13.03 13.06 0.53
N GLN A 20 -12.15 13.29 -0.46
CA GLN A 20 -11.31 12.23 -1.03
C GLN A 20 -10.41 11.60 0.03
N GLN A 21 -9.72 12.41 0.83
CA GLN A 21 -8.81 11.94 1.87
C GLN A 21 -9.55 11.12 2.95
N ALA A 22 -10.73 11.57 3.37
CA ALA A 22 -11.54 10.82 4.35
C ALA A 22 -11.99 9.46 3.78
N ALA A 23 -12.39 9.42 2.51
CA ALA A 23 -12.76 8.18 1.83
C ALA A 23 -11.56 7.23 1.68
N GLU A 24 -10.39 7.76 1.30
CA GLU A 24 -9.14 7.01 1.18
C GLU A 24 -8.73 6.39 2.52
N GLN A 25 -8.73 7.18 3.60
CA GLN A 25 -8.40 6.69 4.93
C GLN A 25 -9.36 5.57 5.37
N THR A 26 -10.66 5.78 5.19
CA THR A 26 -11.68 4.76 5.51
C THR A 26 -11.46 3.47 4.73
N MET A 27 -11.06 3.58 3.46
CA MET A 27 -10.76 2.42 2.62
C MET A 27 -9.52 1.68 3.12
N LEU A 28 -8.44 2.39 3.44
CA LEU A 28 -7.20 1.80 3.95
C LEU A 28 -7.41 1.08 5.29
N GLU A 29 -8.21 1.66 6.19
CA GLU A 29 -8.58 1.02 7.46
C GLU A 29 -9.33 -0.30 7.25
N LYS A 30 -10.24 -0.35 6.26
CA LYS A 30 -10.96 -1.58 5.91
C LYS A 30 -10.04 -2.64 5.33
N VAL A 31 -9.10 -2.26 4.47
CA VAL A 31 -8.10 -3.19 3.92
C VAL A 31 -7.21 -3.76 5.03
N ALA A 32 -6.72 -2.91 5.94
CA ALA A 32 -5.94 -3.35 7.09
C ALA A 32 -6.71 -4.33 7.97
N ARG A 33 -7.99 -4.05 8.24
CA ARG A 33 -8.87 -4.99 8.98
C ARG A 33 -9.02 -6.32 8.26
N ALA A 34 -9.26 -6.32 6.95
CA ALA A 34 -9.41 -7.56 6.17
C ALA A 34 -8.14 -8.43 6.20
N ILE A 35 -6.94 -7.82 6.22
CA ILE A 35 -5.67 -8.54 6.36
C ILE A 35 -5.59 -9.21 7.75
N SER A 36 -5.97 -8.49 8.82
CA SER A 36 -5.99 -9.03 10.18
C SER A 36 -7.02 -10.16 10.33
N ASP A 37 -8.22 -9.97 9.79
CA ASP A 37 -9.30 -10.96 9.83
C ASP A 37 -8.87 -12.26 9.13
N ALA A 38 -8.22 -12.19 7.97
CA ALA A 38 -7.69 -13.37 7.27
C ALA A 38 -6.61 -14.12 8.07
N THR A 39 -5.78 -13.39 8.82
CA THR A 39 -4.76 -13.96 9.72
C THR A 39 -5.42 -14.75 10.85
N ILE A 40 -6.45 -14.18 11.47
CA ILE A 40 -7.22 -14.81 12.55
C ILE A 40 -7.98 -16.04 12.02
N GLU A 41 -8.58 -15.93 10.83
CA GLU A 41 -9.32 -17.00 10.18
C GLU A 41 -8.43 -18.23 9.95
N VAL A 42 -7.24 -18.05 9.37
CA VAL A 42 -6.31 -19.17 9.17
C VAL A 42 -5.87 -19.78 10.50
N ALA A 43 -5.49 -18.95 11.48
CA ALA A 43 -5.06 -19.45 12.79
C ALA A 43 -6.16 -20.27 13.49
N THR A 44 -7.42 -19.83 13.38
CA THR A 44 -8.58 -20.51 13.95
C THR A 44 -8.83 -21.84 13.23
N ASN A 45 -8.89 -21.81 11.90
CA ASN A 45 -9.19 -23.00 11.10
C ASN A 45 -8.10 -24.08 11.21
N VAL A 46 -6.83 -23.70 11.27
CA VAL A 46 -5.71 -24.63 11.50
C VAL A 46 -5.85 -25.33 12.86
N ARG A 47 -6.19 -24.56 13.91
CA ARG A 47 -6.43 -25.09 15.25
C ARG A 47 -7.64 -26.03 15.29
N ASP A 48 -8.76 -25.62 14.71
CA ASP A 48 -10.02 -26.39 14.71
C ASP A 48 -9.90 -27.69 13.90
N ALA A 49 -9.06 -27.69 12.87
CA ALA A 49 -8.72 -28.88 12.10
C ALA A 49 -7.72 -29.82 12.81
N GLY A 50 -7.22 -29.44 14.00
CA GLY A 50 -6.21 -30.21 14.73
C GLY A 50 -4.85 -30.28 14.04
N LEU A 51 -4.55 -29.33 13.14
CA LEU A 51 -3.31 -29.30 12.38
C LEU A 51 -2.20 -28.63 13.18
N SER A 52 -0.98 -29.19 13.12
CA SER A 52 0.20 -28.65 13.79
C SER A 52 1.03 -27.73 12.89
N PHE A 53 0.37 -26.89 12.08
CA PHE A 53 1.06 -25.89 11.26
C PHE A 53 1.15 -24.55 11.99
N GLU A 54 2.24 -23.84 11.77
CA GLU A 54 2.34 -22.44 12.16
C GLU A 54 1.31 -21.60 11.39
N PRO A 55 0.55 -20.71 12.05
CA PRO A 55 -0.39 -19.83 11.38
C PRO A 55 0.30 -18.92 10.35
N THR A 56 -0.38 -18.69 9.23
CA THR A 56 0.06 -17.70 8.23
C THR A 56 0.16 -16.32 8.88
N SER A 57 1.27 -15.63 8.66
CA SER A 57 1.50 -14.29 9.25
C SER A 57 0.69 -13.20 8.54
N GLU A 58 0.42 -12.12 9.24
CA GLU A 58 -0.24 -10.93 8.68
C GLU A 58 0.55 -10.34 7.48
N GLY A 59 1.89 -10.41 7.55
CA GLY A 59 2.77 -9.98 6.47
C GLY A 59 2.56 -10.72 5.15
N TYR A 60 2.16 -12.01 5.21
CA TYR A 60 1.82 -12.76 4.01
C TYR A 60 0.58 -12.18 3.31
N PHE A 61 -0.48 -11.88 4.06
CA PHE A 61 -1.70 -11.31 3.50
C PHE A 61 -1.50 -9.87 3.03
N MET A 62 -0.68 -9.09 3.73
CA MET A 62 -0.27 -7.76 3.26
C MET A 62 0.47 -7.85 1.91
N PHE A 63 1.36 -8.84 1.73
CA PHE A 63 2.03 -9.08 0.46
C PHE A 63 1.04 -9.53 -0.64
N ALA A 64 0.08 -10.39 -0.31
CA ALA A 64 -0.96 -10.81 -1.25
C ALA A 64 -1.80 -9.63 -1.77
N VAL A 65 -2.22 -8.72 -0.88
CA VAL A 65 -2.90 -7.47 -1.27
C VAL A 65 -2.00 -6.61 -2.15
N GLN A 66 -0.74 -6.40 -1.76
CA GLN A 66 0.21 -5.62 -2.56
C GLN A 66 0.36 -6.17 -3.98
N GLN A 67 0.55 -7.48 -4.13
CA GLN A 67 0.70 -8.12 -5.45
C GLN A 67 -0.56 -7.97 -6.31
N ALA A 68 -1.74 -8.27 -5.75
CA ALA A 68 -2.99 -8.17 -6.49
C ALA A 68 -3.26 -6.73 -6.95
N MET A 69 -3.02 -5.74 -6.08
CA MET A 69 -3.20 -4.33 -6.41
C MET A 69 -2.15 -3.83 -7.40
N PHE A 70 -0.89 -4.26 -7.29
CA PHE A 70 0.14 -3.95 -8.28
C PHE A 70 -0.25 -4.44 -9.66
N VAL A 71 -0.71 -5.69 -9.79
CA VAL A 71 -1.14 -6.25 -11.08
C VAL A 71 -2.33 -5.47 -11.64
N ARG A 72 -3.34 -5.17 -10.82
CA ARG A 72 -4.51 -4.37 -11.23
C ARG A 72 -4.10 -2.97 -11.70
N LEU A 73 -3.21 -2.29 -10.97
CA LEU A 73 -2.68 -0.97 -11.35
C LEU A 73 -1.95 -1.00 -12.69
N CYS A 74 -1.26 -2.10 -12.98
CA CYS A 74 -0.62 -2.32 -14.27
C CYS A 74 -1.61 -2.73 -15.38
N GLY A 75 -2.91 -2.89 -15.10
CA GLY A 75 -3.91 -3.36 -16.07
C GLY A 75 -3.90 -4.87 -16.32
N GLY A 76 -3.20 -5.65 -15.49
CA GLY A 76 -3.18 -7.10 -15.57
C GLY A 76 -4.32 -7.76 -14.80
N ASN A 77 -4.43 -9.09 -14.95
CA ASN A 77 -5.35 -9.92 -14.20
C ASN A 77 -4.65 -10.44 -12.92
N PRO A 78 -5.09 -10.05 -11.71
CA PRO A 78 -4.46 -10.45 -10.45
C PRO A 78 -4.52 -11.96 -10.17
N ASP A 79 -5.48 -12.70 -10.74
CA ASP A 79 -5.61 -14.15 -10.52
C ASP A 79 -4.61 -14.96 -11.36
N THR A 80 -4.11 -14.39 -12.46
CA THR A 80 -3.18 -15.06 -13.38
C THR A 80 -1.81 -14.39 -13.45
N LEU A 81 -1.69 -13.16 -12.93
CA LEU A 81 -0.53 -12.29 -13.04
C LEU A 81 -0.15 -11.93 -14.49
N ARG A 82 -1.07 -12.07 -15.45
CA ARG A 82 -0.83 -11.81 -16.89
C ARG A 82 -1.51 -10.53 -17.38
N GLY A 83 -1.03 -10.01 -18.51
CA GLY A 83 -1.67 -8.94 -19.28
C GLY A 83 -1.33 -7.51 -18.84
N GLY A 84 -0.48 -7.31 -17.84
CA GLY A 84 -0.10 -5.97 -17.38
C GLY A 84 0.76 -5.18 -18.36
N ASN A 85 0.71 -3.86 -18.26
CA ASN A 85 1.56 -2.91 -18.95
C ASN A 85 2.91 -2.78 -18.19
N PRO A 86 4.04 -3.17 -18.81
CA PRO A 86 5.34 -3.14 -18.16
C PRO A 86 5.82 -1.72 -17.84
N GLU A 87 5.50 -0.72 -18.66
CA GLU A 87 5.92 0.66 -18.41
C GLU A 87 5.26 1.21 -17.14
N VAL A 88 3.95 0.98 -16.98
CA VAL A 88 3.20 1.35 -15.76
C VAL A 88 3.80 0.62 -14.55
N GLY A 89 4.11 -0.68 -14.68
CA GLY A 89 4.77 -1.45 -13.63
C GLY A 89 6.10 -0.83 -13.20
N ASP A 90 6.95 -0.46 -14.16
CA ASP A 90 8.22 0.19 -13.88
C ASP A 90 8.03 1.54 -13.17
N HIS A 91 7.01 2.32 -13.53
CA HIS A 91 6.68 3.57 -12.84
C HIS A 91 6.31 3.35 -11.38
N VAL A 92 5.50 2.33 -11.07
CA VAL A 92 5.11 2.00 -9.69
C VAL A 92 6.33 1.56 -8.88
N VAL A 93 7.17 0.68 -9.41
CA VAL A 93 8.40 0.22 -8.73
C VAL A 93 9.35 1.38 -8.48
N ARG A 94 9.53 2.27 -9.45
CA ARG A 94 10.34 3.49 -9.28
C ARG A 94 9.78 4.41 -8.20
N ASN A 95 8.45 4.54 -8.09
CA ASN A 95 7.84 5.30 -7.00
C ASN A 95 8.16 4.68 -5.63
N CYS A 96 8.02 3.37 -5.46
CA CYS A 96 8.41 2.67 -4.22
C CYS A 96 9.89 2.88 -3.90
N ARG A 97 10.76 2.81 -4.92
CA ARG A 97 12.19 3.08 -4.74
C ARG A 97 12.46 4.52 -4.30
N ASN A 98 11.76 5.48 -4.90
CA ASN A 98 11.87 6.88 -4.51
C ASN A 98 11.46 7.11 -3.05
N ILE A 99 10.44 6.41 -2.56
CA ILE A 99 10.04 6.48 -1.15
C ILE A 99 11.18 6.03 -0.23
N ILE A 100 11.80 4.89 -0.55
CA ILE A 100 12.95 4.35 0.19
C ILE A 100 14.09 5.37 0.23
N ASP A 101 14.47 5.90 -0.93
CA ASP A 101 15.64 6.75 -1.05
C ASP A 101 15.39 8.15 -0.43
N THR A 102 14.18 8.69 -0.59
CA THR A 102 13.85 10.06 -0.16
C THR A 102 13.40 10.15 1.28
N TYR A 103 12.66 9.19 1.82
CA TYR A 103 12.08 9.30 3.16
C TYR A 103 12.76 8.41 4.18
N TRP A 104 13.17 7.20 3.82
CA TRP A 104 13.74 6.27 4.78
C TRP A 104 15.25 6.47 4.93
N LYS A 105 15.99 6.41 3.83
CA LYS A 105 17.46 6.57 3.87
C LYS A 105 17.90 7.99 4.22
N SER A 106 17.18 9.02 3.75
CA SER A 106 17.50 10.40 4.08
C SER A 106 17.27 10.72 5.57
N GLN A 107 16.29 10.07 6.21
CA GLN A 107 16.09 10.16 7.66
C GLN A 107 17.20 9.45 8.43
N SER A 108 17.65 8.27 7.97
CA SER A 108 18.80 7.59 8.58
C SER A 108 20.05 8.48 8.59
N ALA A 109 20.26 9.31 7.56
CA ALA A 109 21.39 10.24 7.49
C ALA A 109 21.27 11.46 8.45
N ARG A 110 20.05 11.92 8.77
CA ARG A 110 19.83 13.02 9.73
C ARG A 110 19.96 12.59 11.19
N THR A 111 19.65 11.34 11.51
CA THR A 111 19.76 10.80 12.87
C THR A 111 21.21 10.47 13.27
N THR A 112 22.14 10.42 12.30
CA THR A 112 23.56 10.10 12.54
C THR A 112 24.49 11.32 12.63
N MET A 113 23.99 12.56 12.62
CA MET A 113 24.81 13.74 12.92
C MET A 113 24.64 14.14 14.40
N PRO A 114 25.73 14.21 15.20
CA PRO A 114 25.70 14.64 16.59
C PRO A 114 25.37 16.13 16.76
#